data_AF-A0A822YEP4-F1
#
_entry.id   AF-A0A822YEP4-F1
#
_cell.length_a   1.000
_cell.length_b   1.000
_cell.length_c   1.000
_cell.angle_alpha   90.00
_cell.angle_beta   90.00
_cell.angle_gamma   90.00
#
_symmetry.space_group_name_H-M   'P 1'
#
loop_
_entity.id
_entity.type
_entity.pdbx_description
1 polymer ?
#
loop_
_entity_poly.entity_id
_entity_poly.type
_entity_poly.pdbx_seq_one_letter_code
_entity_poly.pdbx_strand_id
1 'polypeptide(L)'
;MLLHLLLLVILCLASNRVTSELVLEEGYTVSTILDGNKLRVNPSSVLPRPGTHDLIILDSSGNAFYTVSSPFSQDCEVRQLGAKF
;
A
#
# COMPACT_ATOMS: atom_id res chain seq x y z
N MET A 1 9.97 56.18 22.49
CA MET A 1 10.27 55.51 21.20
C MET A 1 11.52 54.62 21.29
N LEU A 2 12.69 55.13 21.68
CA LEU A 2 13.93 54.35 21.80
C LEU A 2 13.84 53.17 22.80
N LEU A 3 13.21 53.38 23.96
CA LEU A 3 13.02 52.33 24.98
C LEU A 3 12.17 51.15 24.47
N HIS A 4 11.12 51.43 23.70
CA HIS A 4 10.25 50.40 23.13
C HIS A 4 10.96 49.62 22.03
N LEU A 5 11.80 50.29 21.24
CA LEU A 5 12.64 49.64 20.23
C LEU A 5 13.65 48.69 20.90
N LEU A 6 14.29 49.15 22.00
CA LEU A 6 15.21 48.33 22.77
C LEU A 6 14.51 47.11 23.39
N LEU A 7 13.32 47.29 23.96
CA LEU A 7 12.52 46.20 24.52
C LEU A 7 12.13 45.18 23.45
N LEU A 8 11.75 45.64 22.25
CA LEU A 8 11.41 44.77 21.12
C LEU A 8 12.61 43.92 20.69
N VAL A 9 13.79 44.53 20.59
CA VAL A 9 15.03 43.82 20.24
C VAL A 9 15.37 42.76 21.28
N ILE A 10 15.27 43.09 22.57
CA ILE A 10 15.50 42.14 23.67
C ILE A 10 14.50 40.98 23.59
N LEU A 11 13.21 41.25 23.32
CA LEU A 11 12.18 40.23 23.20
C LEU A 11 12.43 39.29 22.00
N CYS A 12 12.84 39.83 20.85
CA CYS A 12 13.19 39.03 19.67
C CYS A 12 14.43 38.17 19.88
N LEU A 13 15.41 38.66 20.66
CA LEU A 13 16.62 37.91 21.01
C LEU A 13 16.38 36.86 22.10
N ALA A 14 15.49 37.15 23.05
CA ALA A 14 15.09 36.23 24.12
C ALA A 14 14.10 35.14 23.64
N SER A 15 13.59 35.25 22.41
CA SER A 15 12.72 34.24 21.82
C SER A 15 13.52 32.99 21.50
N ASN A 16 13.22 31.89 22.19
CA ASN A 16 13.78 30.58 21.88
C ASN A 16 13.33 30.16 20.47
N ARG A 17 14.28 30.10 19.53
CA ARG A 17 14.00 29.62 18.18
C ARG A 17 13.91 28.10 18.22
N VAL A 18 12.69 27.57 18.13
CA VAL A 18 12.47 26.14 17.95
C VAL A 18 12.71 25.83 16.47
N THR A 19 13.69 24.98 16.18
CA THR A 19 13.93 24.44 14.85
C THR A 19 13.64 22.95 14.88
N SER A 20 12.73 22.49 14.03
CA SER A 20 12.50 21.06 13.81
C SER A 20 13.28 20.60 12.58
N GLU A 21 13.95 19.47 12.69
CA GLU A 21 14.52 18.77 11.55
C GLU A 21 13.39 18.13 10.73
N LEU A 22 13.40 18.32 9.41
CA LEU A 22 12.49 17.64 8.50
C LEU A 22 13.00 16.21 8.29
N VAL A 23 12.44 15.25 9.01
CA VAL A 23 12.71 13.82 8.79
C VAL A 23 11.72 13.31 7.75
N LEU A 24 12.21 13.03 6.53
CA LEU A 24 11.43 12.35 5.50
C LEU A 24 11.45 10.85 5.79
N GLU A 25 10.28 10.22 5.88
CA GLU A 25 10.20 8.76 5.96
C GLU A 25 10.62 8.11 4.63
N GLU A 26 11.13 6.87 4.69
CA GLU A 26 11.61 6.13 3.51
C GLU A 26 10.51 5.81 2.48
N GLY A 27 9.24 6.08 2.80
CA GLY A 27 8.10 5.75 1.97
C GLY A 27 7.96 4.24 1.77
N TYR A 28 7.06 3.84 0.87
CA TYR A 28 6.92 2.44 0.49
C TYR A 28 6.67 2.31 -1.01
N THR A 29 7.22 1.27 -1.62
CA THR A 29 6.92 0.93 -3.01
C THR A 29 5.70 0.03 -3.04
N VAL A 30 4.64 0.50 -3.69
CA VAL A 30 3.48 -0.34 -4.02
C VAL A 30 3.75 -1.06 -5.33
N SER A 31 3.65 -2.38 -5.32
CA SER A 31 3.70 -3.18 -6.54
C SER A 31 2.44 -4.02 -6.68
N THR A 32 1.95 -4.15 -7.90
CA THR A 32 0.82 -5.02 -8.24
C THR A 32 1.35 -6.41 -8.53
N ILE A 33 1.04 -7.37 -7.65
CA ILE A 33 1.43 -8.78 -7.80
C ILE A 33 0.46 -9.60 -8.66
N LEU A 34 -0.77 -9.11 -8.84
CA LEU A 34 -1.82 -9.77 -9.59
C LEU A 34 -2.70 -8.74 -10.32
N ASP A 35 -2.84 -8.90 -11.63
CA ASP A 35 -3.70 -8.08 -12.47
C ASP A 35 -4.86 -8.94 -13.00
N GLY A 36 -6.03 -8.83 -12.36
CA GLY A 36 -7.22 -9.60 -12.73
C GLY A 36 -7.67 -9.38 -14.18
N ASN A 37 -7.44 -8.19 -14.73
CA ASN A 37 -7.83 -7.89 -16.12
C ASN A 37 -7.01 -8.69 -17.13
N LYS A 38 -5.69 -8.80 -16.90
CA LYS A 38 -4.81 -9.64 -17.73
C LYS A 38 -5.18 -11.12 -17.63
N LEU A 39 -5.54 -11.53 -16.42
CA LEU A 39 -5.90 -12.90 -16.11
C LEU A 39 -7.34 -13.26 -16.50
N ARG A 40 -8.14 -12.28 -16.93
CA ARG A 40 -9.59 -12.42 -17.20
C ARG A 40 -10.36 -13.00 -16.03
N VAL A 41 -9.97 -12.62 -14.81
CA VAL A 41 -10.62 -12.99 -13.55
C VAL A 41 -11.05 -11.70 -12.86
N ASN A 42 -12.24 -11.71 -12.27
CA ASN A 42 -12.76 -10.58 -11.50
C ASN A 42 -12.72 -10.88 -9.99
N PRO A 43 -11.58 -10.65 -9.32
CA PRO A 43 -11.40 -11.04 -7.93
C PRO A 43 -12.29 -10.21 -7.00
N SER A 44 -13.25 -10.87 -6.37
CA SER A 44 -14.00 -10.31 -5.24
C SER A 44 -13.36 -10.60 -3.88
N SER A 45 -12.51 -11.63 -3.80
CA SER A 45 -11.70 -11.94 -2.62
C SER A 45 -10.44 -12.71 -3.01
N VAL A 46 -9.36 -12.49 -2.26
CA VAL A 46 -8.07 -13.20 -2.40
C VAL A 46 -7.65 -13.70 -1.03
N LEU A 47 -7.33 -14.99 -0.92
CA LEU A 47 -6.99 -15.65 0.34
C LEU A 47 -5.73 -16.52 0.17
N PRO A 48 -4.82 -16.58 1.15
CA PRO A 48 -3.75 -17.57 1.11
C PRO A 48 -4.32 -18.99 1.19
N ARG A 49 -3.80 -19.91 0.39
CA ARG A 49 -4.16 -21.33 0.44
C ARG A 49 -3.36 -22.03 1.54
N PRO A 50 -4.00 -22.58 2.59
CA PRO A 50 -3.30 -23.25 3.68
C PRO A 50 -2.36 -24.36 3.21
N GLY A 51 -1.13 -24.40 3.74
CA GLY A 51 -0.13 -25.41 3.41
C GLY A 51 0.60 -25.20 2.08
N THR A 52 0.33 -24.11 1.36
CA THR A 52 1.01 -23.77 0.10
C THR A 52 1.39 -22.28 0.07
N HIS A 53 2.18 -21.87 -0.92
CA HIS A 53 2.45 -20.45 -1.21
C HIS A 53 1.48 -19.90 -2.27
N ASP A 54 0.37 -20.60 -2.52
CA ASP A 54 -0.62 -20.20 -3.52
C ASP A 54 -1.67 -19.25 -2.92
N LEU A 55 -2.33 -18.49 -3.80
CA LEU A 55 -3.51 -17.69 -3.48
C LEU A 55 -4.75 -18.35 -4.08
N ILE A 56 -5.85 -18.39 -3.31
CA ILE A 56 -7.20 -18.70 -3.79
C ILE A 56 -7.88 -17.38 -4.16
N ILE A 57 -8.47 -17.34 -5.34
CA ILE A 57 -9.24 -16.21 -5.84
C ILE A 57 -10.71 -16.62 -5.96
N LEU A 58 -11.60 -15.82 -5.37
CA LEU A 58 -13.04 -15.91 -5.58
C LEU A 58 -13.46 -14.91 -6.67
N ASP A 59 -13.92 -15.44 -7.80
CA ASP A 59 -14.56 -14.67 -8.85
C ASP A 59 -16.08 -14.85 -8.76
N SER A 60 -16.74 -13.88 -8.13
CA SER A 60 -18.20 -13.89 -7.99
C SER A 60 -18.91 -13.63 -9.31
N SER A 61 -18.27 -12.95 -10.27
CA SER A 61 -18.87 -12.67 -11.57
C SER A 61 -18.87 -13.89 -12.49
N GLY A 62 -17.79 -14.68 -12.45
CA GLY A 62 -17.63 -15.94 -13.16
C GLY A 62 -18.14 -17.15 -12.38
N ASN A 63 -18.62 -16.96 -11.15
CA ASN A 63 -19.06 -18.01 -10.24
C ASN A 63 -18.02 -19.14 -10.07
N ALA A 64 -16.75 -18.74 -10.00
CA ALA A 64 -15.61 -19.65 -10.06
C ALA A 64 -14.58 -19.34 -8.98
N PHE A 65 -13.82 -20.37 -8.63
CA PHE A 65 -12.67 -20.29 -7.76
C PHE A 65 -11.42 -20.60 -8.57
N TYR A 66 -10.36 -19.82 -8.36
CA TYR A 66 -9.06 -20.03 -9.00
C TYR A 66 -7.95 -20.15 -7.96
N THR A 67 -6.83 -20.71 -8.39
CA THR A 67 -5.56 -20.70 -7.66
C THR A 67 -4.48 -20.03 -8.49
N VAL A 68 -3.60 -19.28 -7.84
CA VAL A 68 -2.41 -18.67 -8.45
C VAL A 68 -1.20 -19.02 -7.61
N SER A 69 -0.15 -19.54 -8.27
CA SER A 69 1.06 -19.99 -7.59
C SER A 69 2.17 -18.93 -7.60
N SER A 70 2.95 -18.92 -6.53
CA SER A 70 4.19 -18.13 -6.41
C SER A 70 5.29 -18.68 -7.34
N PRO A 71 6.17 -17.85 -7.93
CA PRO A 71 6.33 -16.40 -7.71
C PRO A 71 5.25 -15.57 -8.40
N PHE A 72 4.65 -14.64 -7.63
CA PHE A 72 3.63 -13.72 -8.14
C PHE A 72 4.25 -12.69 -9.08
N SER A 73 4.04 -12.88 -10.38
CA SER A 73 4.52 -11.97 -11.42
C SER A 73 3.39 -11.67 -12.39
N GLN A 74 3.63 -10.75 -13.33
CA GLN A 74 2.62 -10.41 -14.35
C GLN A 74 2.22 -11.61 -15.22
N ASP A 75 3.05 -12.66 -15.28
CA ASP A 75 2.85 -13.86 -16.08
C ASP A 75 2.43 -15.07 -15.23
N CYS A 76 1.84 -14.83 -14.05
CA CYS A 76 1.35 -15.90 -13.19
C CYS A 76 0.29 -16.77 -13.85
N GLU A 77 0.46 -18.09 -13.76
CA GLU A 77 -0.57 -19.04 -14.20
C GLU A 77 -1.75 -19.06 -13.23
N VAL A 78 -2.95 -18.91 -13.79
CA VAL A 78 -4.21 -19.06 -13.06
C VAL A 78 -4.82 -20.38 -13.41
N ARG A 79 -5.14 -21.19 -12.40
CA ARG A 79 -5.83 -22.47 -12.58
C ARG A 79 -7.18 -22.45 -11.89
N GLN A 80 -8.23 -22.85 -12.60
CA GLN A 80 -9.55 -23.01 -12.00
C GLN A 80 -9.55 -24.19 -11.03
N LEU A 81 -10.05 -23.97 -9.82
CA LEU A 81 -10.25 -24.99 -8.80
C LEU A 81 -11.65 -25.59 -8.85
N GLY A 82 -12.64 -24.79 -9.26
CA GLY A 82 -14.02 -25.23 -9.40
C GLY A 82 -14.97 -24.09 -9.76
N ALA A 83 -16.21 -24.44 -10.04
CA ALA A 83 -17.32 -23.50 -10.17
C ALA A 83 -18.41 -23.88 -9.17
N LYS A 84 -19.10 -22.90 -8.60
CA LYS A 84 -20.33 -23.18 -7.85
C LYS A 84 -21.45 -23.29 -8.89
N PHE A 85 -22.31 -24.30 -8.80
CA PHE A 85 -23.56 -24.35 -9.57
C PHE A 85 -24.61 -23.50 -8.87
#